data_AF-A0A8X8ICV4-F1
#
_entry.id   AF-A0A8X8ICV4-F1
#
_cell.length_a   1.000
_cell.length_b   1.000
_cell.length_c   1.000
_cell.angle_alpha   90.00
_cell.angle_beta   90.00
_cell.angle_gamma   90.00
#
_symmetry.space_group_name_H-M   'P 1'
#
loop_
_entity.id
_entity.type
_entity.pdbx_description
1 polymer ?
#
loop_
_entity_poly.entity_id
_entity_poly.type
_entity_poly.pdbx_seq_one_letter_code
_entity_poly.pdbx_strand_id
1 'polypeptide(L)'
;MNPKAAKKTLLFVFVGSLCLCSILFTIARIEDLVKDSNYQKALTQLLKIYSVPLGCIIAGFFISEKKNGPFLNKQAFTVAIVLCSIWNLLIIGRAMIYIVNIFSSSDDISDVIVFIKDIPEVGSFLISGLLTYLFGKNEK
;
A
#
# COMPACT_ATOMS: atom_id res chain seq x y z
N MET A 1 22.42 -6.20 3.21
CA MET A 1 21.70 -5.46 2.15
C MET A 1 21.88 -3.97 2.43
N ASN A 2 22.06 -3.13 1.42
CA ASN A 2 22.28 -1.69 1.66
C ASN A 2 20.98 -1.08 2.25
N PRO A 3 21.02 -0.40 3.42
CA PRO A 3 19.84 0.18 4.05
C PRO A 3 19.13 1.20 3.15
N LYS A 4 19.87 1.92 2.29
CA LYS A 4 19.27 2.82 1.30
C LYS A 4 18.49 2.04 0.23
N ALA A 5 19.00 0.88 -0.20
CA ALA A 5 18.31 0.03 -1.16
C ALA A 5 17.03 -0.57 -0.57
N ALA A 6 17.08 -1.03 0.68
CA ALA A 6 15.95 -1.58 1.42
C ALA A 6 14.74 -0.63 1.48
N LYS A 7 15.01 0.64 1.80
CA LYS A 7 14.00 1.68 1.91
C LYS A 7 13.41 2.07 0.55
N LYS A 8 14.27 2.15 -0.47
CA LYS A 8 13.84 2.35 -1.85
C LYS A 8 12.93 1.22 -2.32
N THR A 9 13.21 -0.03 -1.97
CA THR A 9 12.35 -1.17 -2.28
C THR A 9 10.98 -1.02 -1.65
N LEU A 10 10.89 -0.72 -0.34
CA LEU A 10 9.60 -0.52 0.32
C LEU A 10 8.82 0.64 -0.30
N LEU A 11 9.47 1.78 -0.56
CA LEU A 11 8.85 2.92 -1.23
C LEU A 11 8.31 2.52 -2.61
N PHE A 12 9.11 1.82 -3.40
CA PHE A 12 8.71 1.35 -4.73
C PHE A 12 7.53 0.39 -4.67
N VAL A 13 7.48 -0.52 -3.70
CA VAL A 13 6.35 -1.45 -3.51
C VAL A 13 5.07 -0.69 -3.21
N PHE A 14 5.07 0.28 -2.28
CA PHE A 14 3.87 1.03 -1.93
C PHE A 14 3.44 2.01 -3.02
N VAL A 15 4.37 2.80 -3.57
CA VAL A 15 4.06 3.76 -4.64
C VAL A 15 3.64 3.02 -5.92
N GLY A 16 4.34 1.95 -6.28
CA GLY A 16 4.00 1.12 -7.43
C GLY A 16 2.60 0.52 -7.31
N SER A 17 2.25 0.00 -6.13
CA SER A 17 0.92 -0.58 -5.89
C SER A 17 -0.19 0.47 -5.90
N LEU A 18 0.06 1.65 -5.32
CA LEU A 18 -0.86 2.79 -5.37
C LEU A 18 -1.11 3.25 -6.82
N CYS A 19 -0.04 3.44 -7.59
CA CYS A 19 -0.13 3.83 -9.00
C CYS A 19 -0.87 2.78 -9.81
N LEU A 20 -0.55 1.49 -9.63
CA LEU A 20 -1.22 0.40 -10.33
C LEU A 20 -2.72 0.39 -10.03
N CYS A 21 -3.13 0.43 -8.76
CA CYS A 21 -4.55 0.49 -8.41
C CYS A 21 -5.26 1.73 -8.98
N SER A 22 -4.58 2.88 -8.97
CA SER A 22 -5.13 4.13 -9.50
C SER A 22 -5.33 4.06 -11.02
N ILE A 23 -4.35 3.48 -11.74
CA ILE A 23 -4.45 3.24 -13.18
C ILE A 23 -5.60 2.28 -13.49
N LEU A 24 -5.72 1.18 -12.75
CA LEU A 24 -6.81 0.22 -12.90
C LEU A 24 -8.19 0.88 -12.77
N PHE A 25 -8.41 1.70 -11.74
CA PHE A 25 -9.67 2.45 -11.60
C PHE A 25 -9.85 3.55 -12.64
N THR A 26 -8.77 4.15 -13.14
CA THR A 26 -8.84 5.15 -14.21
C THR A 26 -9.24 4.50 -15.53
N ILE A 27 -8.69 3.33 -15.87
CA ILE A 27 -9.09 2.54 -17.03
C ILE A 27 -10.56 2.16 -16.92
N ALA A 28 -10.99 1.63 -15.76
CA ALA A 28 -12.40 1.29 -15.54
C ALA A 28 -13.33 2.52 -15.67
N ARG A 29 -12.85 3.72 -15.35
CA ARG A 29 -13.60 4.96 -15.56
C ARG A 29 -13.66 5.37 -17.04
N ILE A 30 -12.55 5.27 -17.78
CA ILE A 30 -12.48 5.62 -19.20
C ILE A 30 -13.41 4.72 -20.03
N GLU A 31 -13.51 3.44 -19.67
CA GLU A 31 -14.43 2.47 -20.28
C GLU A 31 -15.89 2.63 -19.81
N ASP A 32 -16.23 3.71 -19.09
CA ASP A 32 -17.55 4.00 -18.50
C ASP A 32 -18.12 2.89 -17.59
N LEU A 33 -17.26 1.98 -17.12
CA LEU A 33 -17.63 0.89 -16.21
C LEU A 33 -17.88 1.40 -14.78
N VAL A 34 -17.45 2.62 -14.46
CA VAL A 34 -17.54 3.23 -13.14
C VAL A 34 -18.10 4.64 -13.24
N LYS A 35 -19.15 4.92 -12.44
CA LYS A 35 -19.68 6.29 -12.28
C LYS A 35 -18.66 7.21 -11.60
N ASP A 36 -18.63 8.48 -11.99
CA ASP A 36 -17.72 9.50 -11.44
C ASP A 36 -17.70 9.55 -9.91
N SER A 37 -18.87 9.46 -9.28
CA SER A 37 -19.00 9.50 -7.82
C SER A 37 -18.33 8.30 -7.14
N ASN A 38 -18.37 7.12 -7.75
CA ASN A 38 -17.74 5.91 -7.21
C ASN A 38 -16.24 5.89 -7.50
N TYR A 39 -15.82 6.39 -8.67
CA TYR A 39 -14.40 6.58 -8.99
C TYR A 39 -13.70 7.50 -7.97
N GLN A 40 -14.29 8.67 -7.68
CA GLN A 40 -13.75 9.60 -6.68
C GLN A 40 -13.67 8.97 -5.29
N LYS A 41 -14.69 8.21 -4.87
CA LYS A 41 -14.69 7.48 -3.60
C LYS A 41 -13.58 6.43 -3.55
N ALA A 42 -13.42 5.63 -4.59
CA ALA A 42 -12.39 4.60 -4.67
C ALA A 42 -10.99 5.19 -4.57
N LEU A 43 -10.70 6.25 -5.34
CA LEU A 43 -9.41 6.95 -5.26
C LEU A 43 -9.18 7.58 -3.88
N THR A 44 -10.19 8.22 -3.30
CA THR A 44 -10.08 8.82 -1.97
C THR A 44 -9.74 7.76 -0.92
N GLN A 45 -10.37 6.59 -1.00
CA GLN A 45 -10.08 5.49 -0.06
C GLN A 45 -8.70 4.87 -0.28
N LEU A 46 -8.26 4.71 -1.54
CA LEU A 46 -6.89 4.31 -1.84
C LEU A 46 -5.87 5.30 -1.25
N LEU A 47 -6.07 6.60 -1.45
CA LEU A 47 -5.15 7.61 -0.89
C LEU A 47 -5.11 7.54 0.64
N LYS A 48 -6.27 7.35 1.28
CA LYS A 48 -6.35 7.20 2.75
C LYS A 48 -5.56 6.00 3.24
N ILE A 49 -5.77 4.81 2.68
CA ILE A 49 -5.10 3.59 3.15
C ILE A 49 -3.60 3.61 2.91
N TYR A 50 -3.13 4.22 1.81
CA TYR A 50 -1.70 4.33 1.51
C TYR A 50 -1.01 5.49 2.24
N SER A 51 -1.74 6.50 2.72
CA SER A 51 -1.15 7.68 3.36
C SER A 51 -0.33 7.35 4.61
N VAL A 52 -0.82 6.47 5.48
CA VAL A 52 -0.14 6.13 6.74
C VAL A 52 1.15 5.35 6.49
N PRO A 53 1.17 4.23 5.73
CA PRO A 53 2.41 3.52 5.43
C PRO A 53 3.43 4.38 4.68
N LEU A 54 2.98 5.21 3.72
CA LEU A 54 3.87 6.12 3.00
C LEU A 54 4.47 7.18 3.93
N GLY A 55 3.66 7.74 4.85
CA GLY A 55 4.14 8.66 5.89
C GLY A 55 5.22 8.02 6.76
N CYS A 56 5.03 6.78 7.21
CA CYS A 56 6.03 6.03 7.96
C CYS A 56 7.33 5.81 7.15
N ILE A 57 7.23 5.46 5.87
CA ILE A 57 8.39 5.25 5.00
C ILE A 57 9.17 6.56 4.81
N ILE A 58 8.49 7.66 4.48
CA ILE A 58 9.11 8.98 4.27
C ILE A 58 9.77 9.47 5.56
N ALA A 59 9.10 9.37 6.71
CA ALA A 59 9.69 9.70 8.00
C ALA A 59 10.96 8.86 8.28
N GLY A 60 10.91 7.57 7.93
CA GLY A 60 12.04 6.64 8.04
C GLY A 60 13.24 6.96 7.14
N PHE A 61 13.03 7.66 6.02
CA PHE A 61 14.10 8.23 5.20
C PHE A 61 14.78 9.39 5.94
N PHE A 62 14.00 10.39 6.39
CA PHE A 62 14.53 11.58 7.04
C PHE A 62 15.25 11.30 8.38
N ILE A 63 14.73 10.37 9.19
CA ILE A 63 15.34 10.00 10.48
C ILE A 63 16.71 9.34 10.26
N SER A 64 16.86 8.58 9.18
CA SER A 64 18.06 7.81 8.90
C SER A 64 19.18 8.61 8.27
N GLU A 65 18.88 9.69 7.55
CA GLU A 65 19.92 10.62 7.09
C GLU A 65 20.63 11.31 8.25
N LYS A 66 19.96 11.42 9.41
CA LYS A 66 20.53 12.01 10.62
C LYS A 66 21.32 11.01 11.48
N LYS A 67 21.20 9.70 11.25
CA LYS A 67 21.84 8.66 12.07
C LYS A 67 22.60 7.66 11.20
N ASN A 68 23.94 7.73 11.24
CA ASN A 68 24.88 6.81 10.55
C ASN A 68 24.94 5.40 11.19
N GLY A 69 23.81 4.85 11.64
CA GLY A 69 23.75 3.52 12.25
C GLY A 69 23.39 2.43 11.23
N PRO A 70 23.82 1.17 11.43
CA PRO A 70 23.41 0.05 10.60
C PRO A 70 21.91 -0.23 10.79
N PHE A 71 21.10 0.43 9.98
CA PHE A 71 19.69 0.17 9.89
C PHE A 71 19.46 -1.20 9.25
N LEU A 72 18.62 -2.01 9.90
CA LEU A 72 17.97 -3.23 9.42
C LEU A 72 18.61 -4.54 9.88
N ASN A 73 18.05 -5.09 10.96
CA ASN A 73 18.01 -6.54 11.14
C ASN A 73 17.38 -7.17 9.88
N LYS A 74 18.16 -7.99 9.17
CA LYS A 74 17.78 -8.61 7.90
C LYS A 74 16.45 -9.38 8.01
N GLN A 75 16.22 -10.06 9.14
CA GLN A 75 14.99 -10.82 9.37
C GLN A 75 13.79 -9.89 9.52
N ALA A 76 13.90 -8.82 10.30
CA ALA A 76 12.84 -7.84 10.48
C ALA A 76 12.46 -7.17 9.14
N PHE A 77 13.45 -6.90 8.30
CA PHE A 77 13.21 -6.36 6.96
C PHE A 77 12.52 -7.36 6.02
N THR A 78 12.94 -8.63 6.03
CA THR A 78 12.27 -9.66 5.24
C THR A 78 10.80 -9.80 5.65
N VAL A 79 10.52 -9.82 6.95
CA VAL A 79 9.14 -9.85 7.47
C VAL A 79 8.36 -8.61 7.04
N ALA A 80 8.99 -7.42 7.07
CA ALA A 80 8.37 -6.20 6.59
C ALA A 80 8.01 -6.23 5.11
N ILE A 81 8.92 -6.68 4.25
CA ILE A 81 8.62 -6.86 2.83
C ILE A 81 7.46 -7.83 2.66
N VAL A 82 7.51 -9.02 3.27
CA VAL A 82 6.49 -10.05 3.07
C VAL A 82 5.11 -9.54 3.47
N LEU A 83 4.97 -8.93 4.65
CA LEU A 83 3.70 -8.40 5.12
C LEU A 83 3.19 -7.23 4.25
N CYS A 84 4.08 -6.32 3.84
CA CYS A 84 3.72 -5.25 2.93
C CYS A 84 3.31 -5.79 1.56
N SER A 85 4.01 -6.79 1.03
CA SER A 85 3.66 -7.43 -0.24
C SER A 85 2.31 -8.13 -0.17
N ILE A 86 2.03 -8.90 0.89
CA ILE A 86 0.72 -9.55 1.09
C ILE A 86 -0.39 -8.50 1.10
N TRP A 87 -0.20 -7.40 1.83
CA TRP A 87 -1.18 -6.31 1.88
C TRP A 87 -1.47 -5.69 0.52
N ASN A 88 -0.41 -5.33 -0.22
CA ASN A 88 -0.55 -4.75 -1.55
C ASN A 88 -1.20 -5.75 -2.52
N LEU A 89 -0.84 -7.04 -2.43
CA LEU A 89 -1.45 -8.10 -3.25
C LEU A 89 -2.94 -8.27 -2.96
N LEU A 90 -3.39 -8.14 -1.71
CA LEU A 90 -4.82 -8.20 -1.39
C LEU A 90 -5.59 -7.04 -2.04
N ILE A 91 -5.06 -5.83 -1.98
CA ILE A 91 -5.70 -4.63 -2.56
C ILE A 91 -5.71 -4.72 -4.09
N ILE A 92 -4.55 -5.00 -4.70
CA ILE A 92 -4.42 -5.15 -6.16
C ILE A 92 -5.29 -6.31 -6.64
N GLY A 93 -5.25 -7.45 -5.94
CA GLY A 93 -6.04 -8.63 -6.25
C GLY A 93 -7.53 -8.34 -6.28
N ARG A 94 -8.07 -7.64 -5.27
CA ARG A 94 -9.49 -7.23 -5.27
C ARG A 94 -9.82 -6.28 -6.43
N ALA A 95 -8.95 -5.32 -6.74
CA ALA A 95 -9.14 -4.40 -7.87
C ALA A 95 -9.11 -5.13 -9.22
N MET A 96 -8.23 -6.11 -9.38
CA MET A 96 -8.14 -6.96 -10.57
C MET A 96 -9.37 -7.86 -10.73
N ILE A 97 -9.83 -8.50 -9.64
CA ILE A 97 -11.05 -9.32 -9.63
C ILE A 97 -12.24 -8.48 -10.10
N TYR A 98 -12.37 -7.26 -9.59
CA TYR A 98 -13.43 -6.34 -10.04
C TYR A 98 -13.36 -6.06 -11.55
N ILE A 99 -12.18 -5.74 -12.09
CA ILE A 99 -12.01 -5.49 -13.53
C ILE A 99 -12.31 -6.72 -14.39
N VAL A 100 -12.02 -7.92 -13.90
CA VAL A 100 -12.35 -9.15 -14.62
C VAL A 100 -13.85 -9.44 -14.56
N ASN A 101 -14.48 -9.24 -13.40
CA ASN A 101 -15.87 -9.60 -13.15
C ASN A 101 -16.89 -8.55 -13.63
N ILE A 102 -16.46 -7.31 -13.87
CA ILE A 102 -17.37 -6.25 -14.33
C ILE A 102 -18.07 -6.60 -15.65
N PHE A 103 -17.37 -7.29 -16.55
CA PHE A 103 -17.94 -7.78 -17.81
C PHE A 103 -18.94 -8.93 -17.60
N SER A 104 -18.87 -9.60 -16.46
CA SER A 104 -19.76 -10.70 -16.07
C SER A 104 -20.94 -10.25 -15.20
N SER A 105 -21.10 -8.93 -14.95
CA SER A 105 -22.18 -8.31 -14.18
C SER A 105 -22.37 -8.83 -12.73
N SER A 106 -21.33 -9.43 -12.14
CA SER A 106 -21.43 -10.10 -10.84
C SER A 106 -20.85 -9.31 -9.66
N ASP A 107 -20.17 -8.19 -9.90
CA ASP A 107 -19.38 -7.49 -8.88
C ASP A 107 -19.60 -5.97 -8.96
N ASP A 108 -19.94 -5.33 -7.83
CA ASP A 108 -20.15 -3.88 -7.72
C ASP A 108 -18.88 -3.20 -7.17
N ILE A 109 -18.56 -2.03 -7.70
CA ILE A 109 -17.47 -1.20 -7.18
C ILE A 109 -17.70 -0.80 -5.73
N SER A 110 -18.96 -0.74 -5.29
CA SER A 110 -19.31 -0.51 -3.89
C SER A 110 -18.63 -1.53 -2.97
N ASP A 111 -18.58 -2.80 -3.36
CA ASP A 111 -17.95 -3.87 -2.58
C ASP A 111 -16.44 -3.74 -2.54
N VAL A 112 -15.82 -3.25 -3.62
CA VAL A 112 -14.39 -2.93 -3.65
C VAL A 112 -14.08 -1.77 -2.72
N ILE A 113 -14.91 -0.72 -2.72
CA ILE A 113 -14.75 0.45 -1.84
C ILE A 113 -14.88 0.04 -0.37
N VAL A 114 -15.86 -0.81 -0.05
CA VAL A 114 -16.04 -1.36 1.31
C VAL A 114 -14.83 -2.20 1.70
N PHE A 115 -14.37 -3.09 0.82
CA PHE A 115 -13.17 -3.88 1.07
C PHE A 115 -11.92 -3.02 1.34
N ILE A 116 -11.68 -1.98 0.53
CA ILE A 116 -10.56 -1.04 0.72
C ILE A 116 -10.71 -0.24 2.02
N LYS A 117 -11.94 0.00 2.47
CA LYS A 117 -12.22 0.69 3.73
C LYS A 117 -11.99 -0.22 4.94
N ASP A 118 -12.26 -1.52 4.83
CA ASP A 118 -12.25 -2.45 5.96
C ASP A 118 -10.89 -3.15 6.16
N ILE A 119 -10.17 -3.43 5.06
CA ILE A 119 -8.82 -3.99 5.14
C ILE A 119 -7.82 -3.18 6.02
N PRO A 120 -7.81 -1.81 6.01
CA PRO A 120 -6.96 -0.97 6.88
C PRO A 120 -7.10 -1.29 8.36
N GLU A 121 -8.30 -1.63 8.84
CA GLU A 121 -8.57 -1.78 10.27
C GLU A 121 -7.64 -2.81 10.93
N VAL A 122 -7.28 -3.86 10.19
CA VAL A 122 -6.43 -4.94 10.71
C VAL A 122 -4.97 -4.74 10.34
N GLY A 123 -4.65 -4.43 9.08
CA GLY A 123 -3.24 -4.43 8.66
C GLY A 123 -2.58 -3.06 8.55
N SER A 124 -3.32 -1.93 8.62
CA SER A 124 -2.65 -0.62 8.69
C SER A 124 -1.89 -0.48 10.01
N PHE A 125 -2.45 -1.00 11.11
CA PHE A 125 -1.78 -1.08 12.41
C PHE A 125 -0.53 -1.97 12.34
N LEU A 126 -0.66 -3.18 11.79
CA LEU A 126 0.44 -4.13 11.66
C LEU A 126 1.60 -3.56 10.82
N ILE A 127 1.28 -2.99 9.66
CA ILE A 127 2.25 -2.41 8.73
C ILE A 127 2.89 -1.17 9.33
N SER A 128 2.10 -0.25 9.88
CA SER A 128 2.63 1.00 10.45
C SER A 128 3.50 0.72 11.67
N GLY A 129 3.10 -0.22 12.53
CA GLY A 129 3.90 -0.67 13.67
C GLY A 129 5.20 -1.32 13.25
N LEU A 130 5.17 -2.17 12.23
CA LEU A 130 6.36 -2.84 11.69
C LEU A 130 7.32 -1.86 11.01
N LEU A 131 6.80 -0.93 10.19
CA LEU A 131 7.59 0.14 9.60
C LEU A 131 8.19 1.03 10.70
N THR A 132 7.41 1.38 11.71
CA THR A 132 7.89 2.18 12.85
C THR A 132 8.98 1.45 13.63
N TYR A 133 8.83 0.15 13.89
CA TYR A 133 9.88 -0.67 14.52
C TYR A 133 11.15 -0.69 13.67
N LEU A 134 10.99 -0.90 12.37
CA LEU A 134 12.08 -0.99 11.39
C LEU A 134 12.84 0.34 11.22
N PHE A 135 12.16 1.47 11.36
CA PHE A 135 12.74 2.82 11.29
C PHE A 135 13.11 3.42 12.66
N GLY A 136 12.55 2.92 13.75
CA GLY A 136 12.71 3.45 15.11
C GLY A 136 13.77 2.71 15.92
N LYS A 137 13.95 1.39 15.70
CA LYS A 137 14.95 0.60 16.42
C LYS A 137 16.35 0.94 15.92
N ASN A 138 16.97 1.90 16.58
CA ASN A 138 18.41 2.11 16.57
C ASN A 138 18.98 1.14 17.62
N GLU A 139 19.66 0.08 17.21
CA GLU A 139 20.46 -0.70 18.16
C GLU A 139 21.60 0.22 18.65
N LYS A 140 21.67 0.39 19.97
CA LYS A 140 22.80 1.02 20.66
C LYS A 140 24.01 0.10 20.58
#